data_AF-A0A518GV38-F1
#
_entry.id   AF-A0A518GV38-F1
#
_cell.length_a   1.000
_cell.length_b   1.000
_cell.length_c   1.000
_cell.angle_alpha   90.00
_cell.angle_beta   90.00
_cell.angle_gamma   90.00
#
_symmetry.space_group_name_H-M   'P 1'
#
loop_
_entity.id
_entity.type
_entity.pdbx_description
1 polymer ?
#
loop_
_entity_poly.entity_id
_entity_poly.type
_entity_poly.pdbx_seq_one_letter_code
_entity_poly.pdbx_strand_id
1 'polypeptide(L)'
;MTDATAAPERYHAFDALRAVMMLLGVLLHACQFYLPDPLFPGFDFRDTRTSAACGLAFFSIHAFRMQVFFAMAGFFAALLCERRGVRGMWSNRMRRVGLPLVVGWLILFPITISAFLYGCARHEGVPAWEAVRGWWTSGQIPWIDDWNPLYSLFLVTPLHLWFLYALIWLYMAAVVSRWVGGRGGGAVGRAASRLFRGLAARHLLLPASIGLSVLTVLPNPSGLFAQEFPLFLPNPLVMLAYGPFFGFGWMLYRNLDLLPVLARRPALTLAAAAGVLVLYFRVLESAFTEEGRNAMRLATAASGSAVAWLCTFGFIGLSLRLFGRPSPAMRYVSDSAYWVYLAHLPLIYWMQGLLFDLPAPALVKAAIILLASTSLLLLSYDLVVRPGFVGRFLNGRTYPSVLLGRRDRRALDGGALAGAGGVPVPSEAGGPG
;
A
#
# COMPACT_ATOMS: atom_id res chain seq x y z
N MET A 1 -23.82 31.28 22.28
CA MET A 1 -23.87 29.89 21.80
C MET A 1 -22.55 29.59 21.12
N THR A 2 -21.67 28.91 21.84
CA THR A 2 -20.32 28.52 21.39
C THR A 2 -20.44 27.42 20.35
N ASP A 3 -20.13 27.76 19.10
CA ASP A 3 -20.02 26.82 17.99
C ASP A 3 -18.79 25.93 18.23
N ALA A 4 -19.01 24.81 18.91
CA ALA A 4 -18.02 23.78 19.09
C ALA A 4 -17.69 23.23 17.70
N THR A 5 -16.57 23.67 17.13
CA THR A 5 -16.03 23.17 15.86
C THR A 5 -15.98 21.64 15.94
N ALA A 6 -16.98 20.98 15.34
CA ALA A 6 -17.03 19.53 15.30
C ALA A 6 -15.71 19.03 14.70
N ALA A 7 -14.96 18.28 15.49
CA ALA A 7 -13.71 17.68 15.02
C ALA A 7 -14.04 16.92 13.72
N PRO A 8 -13.22 17.06 12.66
CA PRO A 8 -13.54 16.49 11.36
C PRO A 8 -13.79 15.00 11.50
N GLU A 9 -15.00 14.56 11.10
CA GLU A 9 -15.41 13.17 11.15
C GLU A 9 -14.35 12.31 10.43
N ARG A 10 -13.67 11.45 11.21
CA ARG A 10 -12.56 10.64 10.75
C ARG A 10 -13.11 9.27 10.38
N TYR A 11 -12.92 8.85 9.14
CA TYR A 11 -13.39 7.57 8.65
C TYR A 11 -12.54 6.41 9.20
N HIS A 12 -12.85 5.96 10.42
CA HIS A 12 -12.12 4.88 11.12
C HIS A 12 -12.05 3.58 10.31
N ALA A 13 -13.12 3.25 9.60
CA ALA A 13 -13.17 2.10 8.71
C ALA A 13 -12.11 2.16 7.60
N PHE A 14 -11.92 3.34 6.99
CA PHE A 14 -10.92 3.53 5.94
C PHE A 14 -9.49 3.55 6.49
N ASP A 15 -9.29 3.98 7.73
CA ASP A 15 -7.97 3.89 8.38
C ASP A 15 -7.59 2.44 8.68
N ALA A 16 -8.53 1.63 9.16
CA ALA A 16 -8.33 0.19 9.35
C ALA A 16 -8.11 -0.53 8.03
N LEU A 17 -8.87 -0.20 6.99
CA LEU A 17 -8.67 -0.74 5.64
C LEU A 17 -7.25 -0.44 5.13
N ARG A 18 -6.79 0.81 5.26
CA ARG A 18 -5.42 1.20 4.90
C ARG A 18 -4.38 0.40 5.68
N ALA A 19 -4.59 0.23 6.99
CA ALA A 19 -3.69 -0.53 7.85
C ALA A 19 -3.57 -2.00 7.40
N VAL A 20 -4.71 -2.68 7.19
CA VAL A 20 -4.74 -4.08 6.75
C VAL A 20 -4.09 -4.24 5.38
N MET A 21 -4.47 -3.40 4.40
CA MET A 21 -3.89 -3.46 3.04
C MET A 21 -2.38 -3.20 3.05
N MET A 22 -1.87 -2.39 4.00
CA MET A 22 -0.44 -2.13 4.12
C MET A 22 0.32 -3.34 4.67
N LEU A 23 -0.22 -4.02 5.67
CA LEU A 23 0.40 -5.23 6.23
C LEU A 23 0.38 -6.40 5.22
N LEU A 24 -0.70 -6.54 4.44
CA LEU A 24 -0.72 -7.45 3.29
C LEU A 24 0.37 -7.10 2.27
N GLY A 25 0.75 -5.82 2.18
CA GLY A 25 1.90 -5.34 1.43
C GLY A 25 3.21 -6.01 1.81
N VAL A 26 3.51 -6.02 3.12
CA VAL A 26 4.71 -6.62 3.68
C VAL A 26 4.71 -8.14 3.47
N LEU A 27 3.57 -8.81 3.70
CA LEU A 27 3.42 -10.25 3.45
C LEU A 27 3.68 -10.61 1.98
N LEU A 28 3.10 -9.85 1.04
CA LEU A 28 3.33 -10.06 -0.39
C LEU A 28 4.83 -10.03 -0.72
N HIS A 29 5.54 -9.00 -0.25
CA HIS A 29 6.96 -8.87 -0.57
C HIS A 29 7.84 -9.88 0.17
N ALA A 30 7.46 -10.31 1.39
CA ALA A 30 8.16 -11.39 2.09
C ALA A 30 8.09 -12.72 1.33
N CYS A 31 6.97 -13.00 0.65
CA CYS A 31 6.79 -14.17 -0.21
C CYS A 31 7.50 -14.08 -1.57
N GLN A 32 7.82 -12.87 -2.03
CA GLN A 32 8.25 -12.60 -3.41
C GLN A 32 9.52 -13.36 -3.86
N PHE A 33 10.47 -13.56 -2.95
CA PHE A 33 11.72 -14.26 -3.26
C PHE A 33 11.57 -15.79 -3.29
N TYR A 34 10.41 -16.32 -2.89
CA TYR A 34 10.16 -17.76 -2.80
C TYR A 34 9.13 -18.23 -3.84
N LEU A 35 8.89 -17.47 -4.91
CA LEU A 35 7.95 -17.86 -5.96
C LEU A 35 8.49 -19.03 -6.79
N PRO A 36 7.62 -19.95 -7.25
CA PRO A 36 8.01 -21.04 -8.15
C PRO A 36 8.52 -20.57 -9.52
N ASP A 37 8.04 -19.41 -9.99
CA ASP A 37 8.34 -18.85 -11.30
C ASP A 37 9.04 -17.49 -11.18
N PRO A 38 9.97 -17.16 -12.10
CA PRO A 38 10.68 -15.88 -12.08
C PRO A 38 9.73 -14.72 -12.41
N LEU A 39 9.84 -13.64 -11.63
CA LEU A 39 9.04 -12.41 -11.82
C LEU A 39 9.73 -11.36 -12.67
N PHE A 40 11.05 -11.40 -12.76
CA PHE A 40 11.87 -10.37 -13.41
C PHE A 40 12.50 -10.93 -14.68
N PRO A 41 12.09 -10.47 -15.86
CA PRO A 41 12.74 -10.87 -17.11
C PRO A 41 14.23 -10.56 -17.07
N GLY A 42 15.07 -11.56 -17.34
CA GLY A 42 16.54 -11.41 -17.38
C GLY A 42 17.24 -11.38 -16.02
N PHE A 43 16.52 -11.48 -14.89
CA PHE A 43 17.12 -11.55 -13.56
C PHE A 43 16.40 -12.60 -12.69
N ASP A 44 17.11 -13.64 -12.25
CA ASP A 44 16.53 -14.60 -11.32
C ASP A 44 16.72 -14.15 -9.85
N PHE A 45 15.78 -13.35 -9.36
CA PHE A 45 15.73 -12.92 -7.96
C PHE A 45 14.87 -13.88 -7.13
N ARG A 46 15.38 -15.11 -6.91
CA ARG A 46 14.65 -16.14 -6.13
C ARG A 46 15.58 -17.02 -5.31
N ASP A 47 15.05 -17.55 -4.21
CA ASP A 47 15.65 -18.65 -3.45
C ASP A 47 15.57 -19.96 -4.26
N THR A 48 16.54 -20.85 -4.07
CA THR A 48 16.49 -22.20 -4.67
C THR A 48 15.37 -23.06 -4.08
N ARG A 49 14.94 -22.76 -2.85
CA ARG A 49 13.77 -23.39 -2.22
C ARG A 49 12.56 -22.48 -2.39
N THR A 50 11.64 -22.86 -3.27
CA THR A 50 10.42 -22.11 -3.56
C THR A 50 9.18 -22.72 -2.89
N SER A 51 8.04 -22.02 -2.94
CA SER A 51 6.77 -22.52 -2.39
C SER A 51 5.56 -22.04 -3.18
N ALA A 52 4.69 -22.97 -3.58
CA ALA A 52 3.41 -22.65 -4.19
C ALA A 52 2.51 -21.81 -3.28
N ALA A 53 2.60 -21.98 -1.95
CA ALA A 53 1.87 -21.15 -0.99
C ALA A 53 2.35 -19.69 -0.99
N CYS A 54 3.64 -19.44 -1.21
CA CYS A 54 4.16 -18.08 -1.42
C CYS A 54 3.63 -17.49 -2.74
N GLY A 55 3.56 -18.28 -3.81
CA GLY A 55 2.93 -17.87 -5.07
C GLY A 55 1.46 -17.49 -4.90
N LEU A 56 0.69 -18.35 -4.22
CA LEU A 56 -0.72 -18.09 -3.90
C LEU A 56 -0.88 -16.79 -3.11
N ALA A 57 -0.11 -16.61 -2.03
CA ALA A 57 -0.15 -15.38 -1.22
C ALA A 57 0.19 -14.13 -2.05
N PHE A 58 1.28 -14.19 -2.84
CA PHE A 58 1.75 -13.09 -3.67
C PHE A 58 0.70 -12.64 -4.68
N PHE A 59 0.25 -13.54 -5.57
CA PHE A 59 -0.66 -13.20 -6.65
C PHE A 59 -2.06 -12.88 -6.15
N SER A 60 -2.53 -13.53 -5.07
CA SER A 60 -3.84 -13.22 -4.47
C SER A 60 -3.87 -11.79 -3.95
N ILE A 61 -2.84 -11.38 -3.20
CA ILE A 61 -2.76 -10.02 -2.64
C ILE A 61 -2.54 -9.00 -3.76
N HIS A 62 -1.70 -9.33 -4.74
CA HIS A 62 -1.42 -8.45 -5.89
C HIS A 62 -2.68 -8.12 -6.69
N ALA A 63 -3.58 -9.09 -6.86
CA ALA A 63 -4.80 -8.96 -7.65
C ALA A 63 -5.77 -7.87 -7.16
N PHE A 64 -5.73 -7.47 -5.88
CA PHE A 64 -6.68 -6.48 -5.36
C PHE A 64 -6.07 -5.36 -4.51
N ARG A 65 -4.92 -5.57 -3.87
CA ARG A 65 -4.42 -4.63 -2.84
C ARG A 65 -4.24 -3.22 -3.39
N MET A 66 -3.64 -3.09 -4.57
CA MET A 66 -3.35 -1.78 -5.17
C MET A 66 -4.63 -1.07 -5.62
N GLN A 67 -5.58 -1.83 -6.14
CA GLN A 67 -6.89 -1.37 -6.57
C GLN A 67 -7.68 -0.78 -5.40
N VAL A 68 -7.65 -1.44 -4.23
CA VAL A 68 -8.22 -0.90 -2.99
C VAL A 68 -7.54 0.40 -2.57
N PHE A 69 -6.21 0.48 -2.65
CA PHE A 69 -5.49 1.72 -2.36
C PHE A 69 -5.84 2.88 -3.30
N PHE A 70 -5.98 2.63 -4.61
CA PHE A 70 -6.42 3.65 -5.57
C PHE A 70 -7.85 4.12 -5.29
N ALA A 71 -8.77 3.22 -4.94
CA ALA A 71 -10.12 3.59 -4.52
C ALA A 71 -10.11 4.47 -3.26
N MET A 72 -9.32 4.12 -2.24
CA MET A 72 -9.15 4.97 -1.07
C MET A 72 -8.54 6.33 -1.42
N ALA A 73 -7.52 6.34 -2.29
CA ALA A 73 -6.85 7.58 -2.70
C ALA A 73 -7.82 8.54 -3.41
N GLY A 74 -8.69 8.03 -4.28
CA GLY A 74 -9.76 8.80 -4.93
C GLY A 74 -10.78 9.36 -3.94
N PHE A 75 -11.22 8.55 -2.97
CA PHE A 75 -12.12 8.99 -1.90
C PHE A 75 -11.53 10.15 -1.09
N PHE A 76 -10.28 10.00 -0.61
CA PHE A 76 -9.62 11.05 0.16
C PHE A 76 -9.22 12.26 -0.69
N ALA A 77 -9.00 12.10 -2.00
CA ALA A 77 -8.77 13.22 -2.90
C ALA A 77 -10.02 14.08 -3.03
N ALA A 78 -11.18 13.46 -3.24
CA ALA A 78 -12.46 14.13 -3.31
C ALA A 78 -12.79 14.88 -2.01
N LEU A 79 -12.60 14.21 -0.85
CA LEU A 79 -12.75 14.82 0.48
C LEU A 79 -11.86 16.06 0.65
N LEU A 80 -10.60 15.95 0.26
CA LEU A 80 -9.66 17.06 0.37
C LEU A 80 -9.99 18.21 -0.59
N CYS A 81 -10.45 17.87 -1.80
CA CYS A 81 -10.91 18.85 -2.79
C CYS A 81 -12.14 19.61 -2.32
N GLU A 82 -13.07 18.95 -1.64
CA GLU A 82 -14.25 19.62 -1.05
C GLU A 82 -13.84 20.55 0.09
N ARG A 83 -12.98 20.09 1.00
CA ARG A 83 -12.57 20.87 2.18
C ARG A 83 -11.63 22.03 1.89
N ARG A 84 -10.77 21.93 0.87
CA ARG A 84 -9.69 22.90 0.61
C ARG A 84 -9.64 23.43 -0.82
N GLY A 85 -10.62 23.08 -1.64
CA GLY A 85 -10.62 23.40 -3.06
C GLY A 85 -9.53 22.66 -3.85
N VAL A 86 -9.51 22.89 -5.17
CA VAL A 86 -8.61 22.22 -6.11
C VAL A 86 -7.14 22.57 -5.83
N ARG A 87 -6.83 23.86 -5.61
CA ARG A 87 -5.47 24.34 -5.30
C ARG A 87 -4.97 23.78 -3.97
N GLY A 88 -5.81 23.77 -2.94
CA GLY A 88 -5.47 23.24 -1.63
C GLY A 88 -5.24 21.72 -1.66
N MET A 89 -6.05 20.99 -2.44
CA MET A 89 -5.82 19.57 -2.71
C MET A 89 -4.48 19.35 -3.39
N TRP A 90 -4.21 20.01 -4.52
CA TRP A 90 -2.97 19.83 -5.28
C TRP A 90 -1.73 20.12 -4.42
N SER A 91 -1.68 21.27 -3.75
CA SER A 91 -0.56 21.65 -2.89
C SER A 91 -0.33 20.64 -1.76
N ASN A 92 -1.40 20.17 -1.11
CA ASN A 92 -1.30 19.17 -0.07
C ASN A 92 -0.80 17.82 -0.61
N ARG A 93 -1.30 17.35 -1.76
CA ARG A 93 -0.85 16.10 -2.37
C ARG A 93 0.60 16.18 -2.84
N MET A 94 1.04 17.28 -3.43
CA MET A 94 2.46 17.43 -3.79
C MET A 94 3.37 17.43 -2.56
N ARG A 95 2.97 18.06 -1.46
CA ARG A 95 3.74 18.02 -0.20
C ARG A 95 3.74 16.66 0.49
N ARG A 96 2.66 15.88 0.34
CA ARG A 96 2.45 14.60 1.07
C ARG A 96 2.70 13.34 0.25
N VAL A 97 2.79 13.46 -1.07
CA VAL A 97 2.98 12.35 -2.02
C VAL A 97 4.14 12.66 -2.95
N GLY A 98 4.13 13.82 -3.62
CA GLY A 98 5.18 14.20 -4.57
C GLY A 98 6.56 14.36 -3.94
N LEU A 99 6.67 15.15 -2.87
CA LEU A 99 7.94 15.39 -2.21
C LEU A 99 8.52 14.12 -1.55
N PRO A 100 7.75 13.31 -0.81
CA PRO A 100 8.26 12.03 -0.32
C PRO A 100 8.56 11.02 -1.44
N LEU A 101 7.90 11.08 -2.60
CA LEU A 101 8.28 10.26 -3.76
C LEU A 101 9.69 10.62 -4.21
N VAL A 102 10.00 11.90 -4.43
CA VAL A 102 11.33 12.33 -4.90
C VAL A 102 12.41 12.00 -3.87
N VAL A 103 12.22 12.43 -2.62
CA VAL A 103 13.19 12.20 -1.54
C VAL A 103 13.34 10.71 -1.25
N GLY A 104 12.22 10.00 -1.16
CA GLY A 104 12.19 8.57 -0.91
C GLY A 104 12.86 7.79 -2.03
N TRP A 105 12.62 8.15 -3.30
CA TRP A 105 13.27 7.49 -4.43
C TRP A 105 14.78 7.69 -4.39
N LEU A 106 15.28 8.93 -4.23
CA LEU A 106 16.72 9.21 -4.19
C LEU A 106 17.47 8.40 -3.12
N ILE A 107 16.84 8.16 -1.97
CA ILE A 107 17.45 7.43 -0.86
C ILE A 107 17.24 5.91 -1.02
N LEU A 108 16.01 5.48 -1.29
CA LEU A 108 15.63 4.07 -1.20
C LEU A 108 15.95 3.30 -2.48
N PHE A 109 15.96 3.96 -3.64
CA PHE A 109 16.28 3.32 -4.92
C PHE A 109 17.65 2.63 -4.91
N PRO A 110 18.78 3.32 -4.64
CA PRO A 110 20.09 2.67 -4.69
C PRO A 110 20.22 1.56 -3.64
N ILE A 111 19.61 1.72 -2.46
CA ILE A 111 19.60 0.71 -1.41
C ILE A 111 18.82 -0.53 -1.85
N THR A 112 17.63 -0.34 -2.42
CA THR A 112 16.76 -1.45 -2.87
C THR A 112 17.39 -2.20 -4.03
N ILE A 113 17.97 -1.50 -5.01
CA ILE A 113 18.69 -2.13 -6.13
C ILE A 113 19.89 -2.90 -5.60
N SER A 114 20.68 -2.35 -4.66
CA SER A 114 21.82 -3.10 -4.10
C SER A 114 21.38 -4.41 -3.41
N ALA A 115 20.25 -4.39 -2.70
CA ALA A 115 19.69 -5.58 -2.06
C ALA A 115 19.17 -6.61 -3.09
N PHE A 116 18.53 -6.12 -4.16
CA PHE A 116 18.09 -6.94 -5.29
C PHE A 116 19.28 -7.63 -5.97
N LEU A 117 20.32 -6.87 -6.30
CA LEU A 117 21.55 -7.40 -6.91
C LEU A 117 22.26 -8.40 -5.99
N TYR A 118 22.29 -8.14 -4.67
CA TYR A 118 22.82 -9.11 -3.72
C TYR A 118 22.07 -10.44 -3.78
N GLY A 119 20.73 -10.42 -3.82
CA GLY A 119 19.92 -11.64 -3.93
C GLY A 119 20.10 -12.37 -5.27
N CYS A 120 20.15 -11.65 -6.40
CA CYS A 120 20.48 -12.25 -7.70
C CYS A 120 21.88 -12.88 -7.69
N ALA A 121 22.88 -12.16 -7.17
CA ALA A 121 24.25 -12.67 -7.10
C ALA A 121 24.35 -13.96 -6.26
N ARG A 122 23.59 -14.04 -5.16
CA ARG A 122 23.46 -15.26 -4.36
C ARG A 122 22.86 -16.41 -5.17
N HIS A 123 21.81 -16.16 -5.93
CA HIS A 123 21.18 -17.16 -6.80
C HIS A 123 22.16 -17.68 -7.87
N GLU A 124 22.83 -16.77 -8.57
CA GLU A 124 23.80 -17.08 -9.63
C GLU A 124 25.11 -17.70 -9.11
N GLY A 125 25.31 -17.76 -7.78
CA GLY A 125 26.52 -18.31 -7.18
C GLY A 125 27.77 -17.42 -7.34
N VAL A 126 27.59 -16.13 -7.64
CA VAL A 126 28.69 -15.17 -7.80
C VAL A 126 28.95 -14.37 -6.51
N PRO A 127 30.12 -13.73 -6.34
CA PRO A 127 30.43 -12.97 -5.12
C PRO A 127 29.48 -11.78 -4.88
N ALA A 128 28.45 -12.00 -4.05
CA ALA A 128 27.38 -11.02 -3.84
C ALA A 128 27.84 -9.67 -3.28
N TRP A 129 28.88 -9.65 -2.45
CA TRP A 129 29.45 -8.38 -1.95
C TRP A 129 30.21 -7.60 -3.03
N GLU A 130 30.77 -8.28 -4.03
CA GLU A 130 31.40 -7.59 -5.16
C GLU A 130 30.36 -6.94 -6.06
N ALA A 131 29.20 -7.57 -6.21
CA ALA A 131 28.05 -6.97 -6.90
C ALA A 131 27.53 -5.71 -6.23
N VAL A 132 27.37 -5.76 -4.90
CA VAL A 132 27.00 -4.57 -4.13
C VAL A 132 28.05 -3.49 -4.28
N ARG A 133 29.34 -3.83 -4.16
CA ARG A 133 30.43 -2.86 -4.32
C ARG A 133 30.42 -2.21 -5.71
N GLY A 134 30.33 -3.02 -6.76
CA GLY A 134 30.26 -2.55 -8.15
C GLY A 134 29.10 -1.59 -8.40
N TRP A 135 27.92 -1.89 -7.85
CA TRP A 135 26.77 -0.98 -7.91
C TRP A 135 27.07 0.39 -7.26
N TRP A 136 27.69 0.40 -6.08
CA TRP A 136 27.97 1.65 -5.36
C TRP A 136 29.17 2.43 -5.92
N THR A 137 30.14 1.78 -6.56
CA THR A 137 31.36 2.44 -7.06
C THR A 137 31.29 2.83 -8.53
N SER A 138 30.77 1.96 -9.38
CA SER A 138 30.78 2.12 -10.84
C SER A 138 29.38 2.03 -11.47
N GLY A 139 28.36 1.67 -10.68
CA GLY A 139 27.02 1.36 -11.19
C GLY A 139 26.98 0.07 -12.01
N GLN A 140 27.99 -0.80 -11.91
CA GLN A 140 28.09 -2.05 -12.68
C GLN A 140 27.29 -3.19 -12.08
N ILE A 141 26.72 -4.04 -12.94
CA ILE A 141 26.17 -5.36 -12.59
C ILE A 141 27.19 -6.43 -13.06
N PRO A 142 27.89 -7.12 -12.15
CA PRO A 142 29.12 -7.85 -12.50
C PRO A 142 28.99 -9.03 -13.46
N TRP A 143 27.80 -9.62 -13.60
CA TRP A 143 27.57 -10.82 -14.42
C TRP A 143 26.89 -10.51 -15.77
N ILE A 144 26.89 -9.24 -16.19
CA ILE A 144 26.41 -8.82 -17.51
C ILE A 144 27.64 -8.39 -18.32
N ASP A 145 28.10 -9.27 -19.20
CA ASP A 145 29.36 -9.12 -19.95
C ASP A 145 29.41 -7.85 -20.84
N ASP A 146 28.25 -7.37 -21.33
CA ASP A 146 28.11 -6.15 -22.14
C ASP A 146 27.47 -4.98 -21.36
N TRP A 147 27.80 -4.82 -20.07
CA TRP A 147 27.17 -3.80 -19.24
C TRP A 147 27.49 -2.37 -19.70
N ASN A 148 26.49 -1.70 -20.25
CA ASN A 148 26.45 -0.26 -20.47
C ASN A 148 25.71 0.46 -19.31
N PRO A 149 26.28 1.52 -18.71
CA PRO A 149 25.58 2.37 -17.72
C PRO A 149 24.24 2.96 -18.22
N LEU A 150 24.04 3.06 -19.55
CA LEU A 150 22.77 3.43 -20.16
C LEU A 150 21.71 2.31 -20.05
N TYR A 151 22.09 1.04 -19.87
CA TYR A 151 21.15 -0.01 -19.47
C TYR A 151 20.69 0.16 -18.02
N SER A 152 21.52 0.78 -17.16
CA SER A 152 21.11 1.16 -15.81
C SER A 152 19.96 2.18 -15.84
N LEU A 153 19.90 3.05 -16.88
CA LEU A 153 18.74 3.91 -17.08
C LEU A 153 17.46 3.07 -17.21
N PHE A 154 17.46 1.92 -17.91
CA PHE A 154 16.26 1.07 -18.00
C PHE A 154 15.79 0.57 -16.61
N LEU A 155 16.70 0.39 -15.65
CA LEU A 155 16.37 0.08 -14.25
C LEU A 155 15.87 1.31 -13.45
N VAL A 156 16.10 2.53 -13.94
CA VAL A 156 15.57 3.78 -13.37
C VAL A 156 14.06 3.79 -13.56
N THR A 157 13.40 3.24 -12.56
CA THR A 157 11.94 3.19 -12.44
C THR A 157 11.57 3.63 -11.04
N PRO A 158 10.29 3.94 -10.79
CA PRO A 158 9.82 4.20 -9.44
C PRO A 158 9.98 3.01 -8.46
N LEU A 159 10.34 1.80 -8.92
CA LEU A 159 10.28 0.56 -8.11
C LEU A 159 8.93 0.43 -7.39
N HIS A 160 8.90 0.03 -6.12
CA HIS A 160 7.66 -0.03 -5.32
C HIS A 160 6.98 1.32 -5.09
N LEU A 161 7.66 2.44 -5.40
CA LEU A 161 7.11 3.80 -5.32
C LEU A 161 6.19 4.15 -6.50
N TRP A 162 6.03 3.24 -7.47
CA TRP A 162 5.17 3.44 -8.66
C TRP A 162 3.75 3.86 -8.30
N PHE A 163 3.22 3.37 -7.18
CA PHE A 163 1.89 3.75 -6.71
C PHE A 163 1.79 5.26 -6.43
N LEU A 164 2.78 5.86 -5.76
CA LEU A 164 2.79 7.31 -5.53
C LEU A 164 2.94 8.09 -6.84
N TYR A 165 3.76 7.58 -7.76
CA TYR A 165 3.95 8.21 -9.07
C TYR A 165 2.65 8.20 -9.89
N ALA A 166 1.97 7.05 -9.94
CA ALA A 166 0.65 6.92 -10.57
C ALA A 166 -0.39 7.87 -9.92
N LEU A 167 -0.36 8.03 -8.59
CA LEU A 167 -1.26 8.96 -7.90
C LEU A 167 -1.06 10.42 -8.32
N ILE A 168 0.17 10.87 -8.59
CA ILE A 168 0.43 12.24 -9.06
C ILE A 168 -0.32 12.49 -10.38
N TRP A 169 -0.22 11.56 -11.32
CA TRP A 169 -0.93 11.63 -12.60
C TRP A 169 -2.45 11.60 -12.42
N LEU A 170 -2.98 10.74 -11.55
CA LEU A 170 -4.42 10.69 -11.26
C LEU A 170 -4.91 11.95 -10.52
N TYR A 171 -4.10 12.55 -9.67
CA TYR A 171 -4.40 13.85 -9.06
C TYR A 171 -4.39 14.98 -10.10
N MET A 172 -3.47 14.96 -11.07
CA MET A 172 -3.51 15.90 -12.19
C MET A 172 -4.78 15.73 -13.01
N ALA A 173 -5.16 14.49 -13.34
CA ALA A 173 -6.42 14.20 -14.03
C ALA A 173 -7.64 14.69 -13.22
N ALA A 174 -7.61 14.55 -11.89
CA ALA A 174 -8.65 15.08 -11.00
C ALA A 174 -8.70 16.62 -11.02
N VAL A 175 -7.55 17.31 -11.03
CA VAL A 175 -7.48 18.78 -11.16
C VAL A 175 -8.07 19.22 -12.51
N VAL A 176 -7.64 18.59 -13.61
CA VAL A 176 -8.10 18.90 -14.96
C VAL A 176 -9.61 18.65 -15.08
N SER A 177 -10.12 17.52 -14.62
CA SER A 177 -11.56 17.21 -14.65
C SER A 177 -12.40 18.22 -13.85
N ARG A 178 -11.89 18.74 -12.72
CA ARG A 178 -12.56 19.80 -11.95
C ARG A 178 -12.54 21.14 -12.69
N TRP A 179 -11.43 21.49 -13.33
CA TRP A 179 -11.30 22.71 -14.12
C TRP A 179 -12.21 22.71 -15.36
N VAL A 180 -12.28 21.59 -16.09
CA VAL A 180 -13.20 21.40 -17.23
C VAL A 180 -14.65 21.39 -16.75
N GLY A 181 -14.96 20.62 -15.70
CA GLY A 181 -16.32 20.52 -15.16
C GLY A 181 -16.87 21.84 -14.60
N GLY A 182 -15.98 22.73 -14.12
CA GLY A 182 -16.32 24.09 -13.69
C GLY A 182 -16.80 24.98 -14.85
N ARG A 183 -16.20 24.86 -16.04
CA ARG A 183 -16.64 25.59 -17.24
C ARG A 183 -18.02 25.17 -17.73
N GLY A 184 -18.34 23.88 -17.61
CA GLY A 184 -19.63 23.32 -18.01
C GLY A 184 -20.73 23.40 -16.94
N GLY A 185 -20.62 24.31 -15.96
CA GLY A 185 -21.62 24.51 -14.90
C GLY A 185 -21.90 23.25 -14.06
N GLY A 186 -20.94 22.31 -13.99
CA GLY A 186 -21.06 21.05 -13.25
C GLY A 186 -21.99 19.99 -13.85
N ALA A 187 -22.48 20.17 -15.09
CA ALA A 187 -23.44 19.25 -15.71
C ALA A 187 -22.91 17.80 -15.80
N VAL A 188 -21.66 17.63 -16.25
CA VAL A 188 -20.96 16.33 -16.31
C VAL A 188 -20.89 15.68 -14.93
N GLY A 189 -20.56 16.46 -13.90
CA GLY A 189 -20.48 15.97 -12.53
C GLY A 189 -21.83 15.50 -11.99
N ARG A 190 -22.94 16.17 -12.35
CA ARG A 190 -24.31 15.75 -11.99
C ARG A 190 -24.71 14.50 -12.75
N ALA A 191 -24.45 14.43 -14.07
CA ALA A 191 -24.74 13.26 -14.90
C ALA A 191 -24.00 12.01 -14.39
N ALA A 192 -22.70 12.12 -14.09
CA ALA A 192 -21.91 11.03 -13.53
C ALA A 192 -22.47 10.54 -12.18
N SER A 193 -22.94 11.46 -11.32
CA SER A 193 -23.54 11.08 -10.03
C SER A 193 -24.89 10.39 -10.20
N ARG A 194 -25.71 10.86 -11.15
CA ARG A 194 -27.00 10.21 -11.50
C ARG A 194 -26.78 8.81 -12.05
N LEU A 195 -25.81 8.63 -12.95
CA LEU A 195 -25.44 7.32 -13.46
C LEU A 195 -24.96 6.40 -12.34
N PHE A 196 -24.05 6.87 -11.49
CA PHE A 196 -23.53 6.10 -10.35
C PHE A 196 -24.66 5.66 -9.40
N ARG A 197 -25.59 6.57 -9.06
CA ARG A 197 -26.77 6.26 -8.25
C ARG A 197 -27.72 5.28 -8.95
N GLY A 198 -27.97 5.45 -10.24
CA GLY A 198 -28.81 4.56 -11.03
C GLY A 198 -28.25 3.14 -11.09
N LEU A 199 -26.94 3.00 -11.29
CA LEU A 199 -26.25 1.71 -11.24
C LEU A 199 -26.30 1.09 -9.84
N ALA A 200 -26.11 1.88 -8.79
CA ALA A 200 -26.21 1.41 -7.41
C ALA A 200 -27.63 0.92 -7.06
N ALA A 201 -28.66 1.67 -7.46
CA ALA A 201 -30.06 1.33 -7.22
C ALA A 201 -30.50 0.05 -7.95
N ARG A 202 -29.93 -0.20 -9.14
CA ARG A 202 -30.20 -1.42 -9.94
C ARG A 202 -29.27 -2.60 -9.59
N HIS A 203 -28.44 -2.48 -8.55
CA HIS A 203 -27.41 -3.47 -8.20
C HIS A 203 -26.38 -3.76 -9.32
N LEU A 204 -26.27 -2.87 -10.31
CA LEU A 204 -25.35 -3.00 -11.45
C LEU A 204 -24.00 -2.34 -11.21
N LEU A 205 -23.77 -1.69 -10.07
CA LEU A 205 -22.53 -0.96 -9.82
C LEU A 205 -21.29 -1.87 -9.85
N LEU A 206 -21.36 -3.04 -9.21
CA LEU A 206 -20.26 -4.02 -9.22
C LEU A 206 -19.99 -4.59 -10.64
N PRO A 207 -20.99 -5.17 -11.35
CA PRO A 207 -20.73 -5.71 -12.69
C PRO A 207 -20.32 -4.63 -13.71
N ALA A 208 -20.86 -3.41 -13.60
CA ALA A 208 -20.42 -2.29 -14.45
C ALA A 208 -18.96 -1.90 -14.17
N SER A 209 -18.53 -1.92 -12.91
CA SER A 209 -17.14 -1.63 -12.53
C SER A 209 -16.18 -2.70 -13.05
N ILE A 210 -16.58 -3.98 -12.95
CA ILE A 210 -15.85 -5.11 -13.54
C ILE A 210 -15.73 -4.92 -15.05
N GLY A 211 -16.85 -4.74 -15.76
CA GLY A 211 -16.85 -4.56 -17.21
C GLY A 211 -15.98 -3.38 -17.67
N LEU A 212 -16.07 -2.24 -16.99
CA LEU A 212 -15.21 -1.10 -17.27
C LEU A 212 -13.72 -1.44 -17.10
N SER A 213 -13.36 -2.14 -16.03
CA SER A 213 -11.96 -2.51 -15.79
C SER A 213 -11.43 -3.53 -16.79
N VAL A 214 -12.27 -4.49 -17.23
CA VAL A 214 -11.91 -5.39 -18.34
C VAL A 214 -11.54 -4.57 -19.57
N LEU A 215 -12.38 -3.61 -19.96
CA LEU A 215 -12.11 -2.75 -21.13
C LEU A 215 -10.83 -1.93 -20.98
N THR A 216 -10.50 -1.46 -19.78
CA THR A 216 -9.29 -0.66 -19.55
C THR A 216 -8.01 -1.47 -19.36
N VAL A 217 -8.13 -2.72 -18.92
CA VAL A 217 -6.98 -3.63 -18.72
C VAL A 217 -6.66 -4.40 -19.99
N LEU A 218 -7.68 -4.70 -20.81
CA LEU A 218 -7.52 -5.47 -22.04
C LEU A 218 -6.41 -4.95 -22.96
N PRO A 219 -6.15 -3.63 -23.13
CA PRO A 219 -5.05 -3.14 -23.95
C PRO A 219 -3.65 -3.61 -23.51
N ASN A 220 -3.47 -4.04 -22.26
CA ASN A 220 -2.23 -4.70 -21.83
C ASN A 220 -2.12 -6.09 -22.48
N PRO A 221 -1.03 -6.42 -23.19
CA PRO A 221 -0.84 -7.73 -23.82
C PRO A 221 -0.98 -8.93 -22.86
N SER A 222 -0.61 -8.76 -21.59
CA SER A 222 -0.76 -9.82 -20.57
C SER A 222 -2.18 -9.98 -20.03
N GLY A 223 -3.09 -9.03 -20.29
CA GLY A 223 -4.39 -8.95 -19.61
C GLY A 223 -4.28 -8.68 -18.10
N LEU A 224 -3.08 -8.40 -17.58
CA LEU A 224 -2.83 -8.07 -16.18
C LEU A 224 -2.86 -6.55 -15.96
N PHE A 225 -2.99 -6.15 -14.70
CA PHE A 225 -2.85 -4.75 -14.32
C PHE A 225 -1.40 -4.28 -14.56
N ALA A 226 -1.21 -3.36 -15.50
CA ALA A 226 0.09 -2.76 -15.77
C ALA A 226 0.58 -1.98 -14.55
N GLN A 227 1.87 -2.07 -14.22
CA GLN A 227 2.47 -1.39 -13.06
C GLN A 227 3.84 -0.74 -13.38
N GLU A 228 4.18 -0.64 -14.65
CA GLU A 228 5.51 -0.28 -15.12
C GLU A 228 5.57 1.18 -15.60
N PHE A 229 6.62 1.89 -15.19
CA PHE A 229 6.95 3.24 -15.64
C PHE A 229 8.42 3.30 -16.02
N PRO A 230 8.80 2.72 -17.18
CA PRO A 230 10.19 2.73 -17.63
C PRO A 230 10.66 4.18 -17.77
N LEU A 231 11.82 4.51 -17.17
CA LEU A 231 12.39 5.87 -17.21
C LEU A 231 11.46 6.96 -16.65
N PHE A 232 10.56 6.62 -15.72
CA PHE A 232 9.50 7.52 -15.25
C PHE A 232 8.59 8.03 -16.38
N LEU A 233 8.62 7.44 -17.57
CA LEU A 233 7.74 7.84 -18.65
C LEU A 233 6.28 7.55 -18.25
N PRO A 234 5.35 8.49 -18.47
CA PRO A 234 3.95 8.25 -18.15
C PRO A 234 3.44 7.05 -18.94
N ASN A 235 2.90 6.06 -18.25
CA ASN A 235 2.33 4.87 -18.88
C ASN A 235 0.80 4.98 -18.89
N PRO A 236 0.16 5.20 -20.07
CA PRO A 236 -1.29 5.28 -20.18
C PRO A 236 -1.99 4.00 -19.74
N LEU A 237 -1.38 2.82 -19.91
CA LEU A 237 -1.98 1.56 -19.52
C LEU A 237 -2.18 1.47 -18.00
N VAL A 238 -1.22 1.98 -17.22
CA VAL A 238 -1.35 2.06 -15.75
C VAL A 238 -2.48 3.01 -15.37
N MET A 239 -2.55 4.17 -16.03
CA MET A 239 -3.61 5.16 -15.79
C MET A 239 -5.00 4.64 -16.14
N LEU A 240 -5.13 3.93 -17.26
CA LEU A 240 -6.39 3.31 -17.66
C LEU A 240 -6.77 2.18 -16.70
N ALA A 241 -5.83 1.33 -16.29
CA ALA A 241 -6.12 0.19 -15.43
C ALA A 241 -6.53 0.59 -14.00
N TYR A 242 -5.94 1.66 -13.43
CA TYR A 242 -6.22 2.09 -12.06
C TYR A 242 -7.13 3.32 -11.93
N GLY A 243 -7.33 4.07 -13.02
CA GLY A 243 -8.25 5.20 -13.11
C GLY A 243 -9.69 4.87 -12.68
N PRO A 244 -10.28 3.73 -13.10
CA PRO A 244 -11.61 3.30 -12.65
C PRO A 244 -11.73 3.19 -11.13
N PHE A 245 -10.73 2.63 -10.45
CA PHE A 245 -10.73 2.50 -8.98
C PHE A 245 -10.64 3.88 -8.31
N PHE A 246 -9.73 4.74 -8.78
CA PHE A 246 -9.62 6.11 -8.29
C PHE A 246 -10.93 6.90 -8.49
N GLY A 247 -11.51 6.84 -9.69
CA GLY A 247 -12.78 7.48 -10.01
C GLY A 247 -13.95 6.94 -9.19
N PHE A 248 -13.99 5.63 -8.94
CA PHE A 248 -14.95 5.00 -8.05
C PHE A 248 -14.85 5.54 -6.63
N GLY A 249 -13.64 5.62 -6.08
CA GLY A 249 -13.39 6.25 -4.79
C GLY A 249 -13.91 7.68 -4.72
N TRP A 250 -13.64 8.47 -5.76
CA TRP A 250 -14.13 9.84 -5.87
C TRP A 250 -15.67 9.89 -5.89
N MET A 251 -16.33 9.02 -6.67
CA MET A 251 -17.79 8.95 -6.74
C MET A 251 -18.42 8.44 -5.44
N LEU A 252 -17.76 7.53 -4.73
CA LEU A 252 -18.21 7.04 -3.43
C LEU A 252 -18.23 8.16 -2.40
N TYR A 253 -17.20 9.02 -2.39
CA TYR A 253 -17.20 10.21 -1.54
C TYR A 253 -18.30 11.21 -1.92
N ARG A 254 -18.61 11.38 -3.21
CA ARG A 254 -19.71 12.26 -3.63
C ARG A 254 -21.10 11.71 -3.30
N ASN A 255 -21.20 10.43 -2.94
CA ASN A 255 -22.45 9.75 -2.62
C ASN A 255 -22.27 8.92 -1.35
N LEU A 256 -21.88 9.59 -0.24
CA LEU A 256 -21.61 8.93 1.06
C LEU A 256 -22.78 8.09 1.56
N ASP A 257 -24.01 8.47 1.20
CA ASP A 257 -25.24 7.72 1.49
C ASP A 257 -25.26 6.30 0.89
N LEU A 258 -24.37 5.99 -0.05
CA LEU A 258 -24.22 4.67 -0.65
C LEU A 258 -23.21 3.77 0.08
N LEU A 259 -22.44 4.28 1.05
CA LEU A 259 -21.52 3.45 1.85
C LEU A 259 -22.24 2.24 2.52
N PRO A 260 -23.44 2.39 3.10
CA PRO A 260 -24.19 1.26 3.65
C PRO A 260 -24.51 0.17 2.62
N VAL A 261 -24.62 0.50 1.33
CA VAL A 261 -24.88 -0.49 0.26
C VAL A 261 -23.72 -1.47 0.15
N LEU A 262 -22.48 -0.98 0.19
CA LEU A 262 -21.27 -1.82 0.19
C LEU A 262 -21.19 -2.67 1.46
N ALA A 263 -21.66 -2.12 2.58
CA ALA A 263 -21.70 -2.84 3.85
C ALA A 263 -22.82 -3.88 3.97
N ARG A 264 -23.66 -4.14 2.95
CA ARG A 264 -24.80 -5.07 3.07
C ARG A 264 -24.42 -6.55 3.15
N ARG A 265 -23.47 -7.02 2.34
CA ARG A 265 -23.10 -8.45 2.27
C ARG A 265 -21.60 -8.66 2.02
N PRO A 266 -20.69 -8.05 2.80
CA PRO A 266 -19.25 -8.11 2.52
C PRO A 266 -18.71 -9.54 2.54
N ALA A 267 -19.19 -10.41 3.44
CA ALA A 267 -18.77 -11.81 3.50
C ALA A 267 -19.13 -12.58 2.22
N LEU A 268 -20.34 -12.39 1.68
CA LEU A 268 -20.76 -13.03 0.42
C LEU A 268 -19.91 -12.51 -0.75
N THR A 269 -19.64 -11.20 -0.80
CA THR A 269 -18.78 -10.61 -1.82
C THR A 269 -17.35 -11.16 -1.76
N LEU A 270 -16.79 -11.33 -0.56
CA LEU A 270 -15.46 -11.92 -0.36
C LEU A 270 -15.44 -13.44 -0.65
N ALA A 271 -16.51 -14.16 -0.34
CA ALA A 271 -16.65 -15.57 -0.71
C ALA A 271 -16.69 -15.73 -2.25
N ALA A 272 -17.43 -14.86 -2.94
CA ALA A 272 -17.41 -14.79 -4.39
C ALA A 272 -16.01 -14.41 -4.91
N ALA A 273 -15.31 -13.48 -4.26
CA ALA A 273 -13.94 -13.14 -4.61
C ALA A 273 -13.02 -14.36 -4.52
N ALA A 274 -13.11 -15.15 -3.45
CA ALA A 274 -12.34 -16.38 -3.27
C ALA A 274 -12.65 -17.42 -4.35
N GLY A 275 -13.92 -17.59 -4.73
CA GLY A 275 -14.31 -18.49 -5.83
C GLY A 275 -13.74 -18.06 -7.18
N VAL A 276 -13.83 -16.76 -7.51
CA VAL A 276 -13.25 -16.23 -8.76
C VAL A 276 -11.72 -16.23 -8.73
N LEU A 277 -11.12 -16.10 -7.56
CA LEU A 277 -9.67 -16.18 -7.38
C LEU A 277 -9.12 -17.55 -7.77
N VAL A 278 -9.84 -18.64 -7.45
CA VAL A 278 -9.48 -19.99 -7.94
C VAL A 278 -9.47 -20.04 -9.47
N LEU A 279 -10.50 -19.48 -10.12
CA LEU A 279 -10.54 -19.38 -11.57
C LEU A 279 -9.40 -18.52 -12.12
N TYR A 280 -9.11 -17.38 -11.49
CA TYR A 280 -8.01 -16.50 -11.87
C TYR A 280 -6.66 -17.24 -11.85
N PHE A 281 -6.40 -18.06 -10.83
CA PHE A 281 -5.18 -18.87 -10.77
C PHE A 281 -5.08 -19.89 -11.91
N ARG A 282 -6.18 -20.58 -12.24
CA ARG A 282 -6.20 -21.54 -13.36
C ARG A 282 -5.95 -20.83 -14.69
N VAL A 283 -6.52 -19.65 -14.87
CA VAL A 283 -6.29 -18.81 -16.05
C VAL A 283 -4.84 -18.33 -16.11
N LEU A 284 -4.28 -17.90 -14.98
CA LEU A 284 -2.92 -17.36 -14.90
C LEU A 284 -1.88 -18.44 -15.20
N GLU A 285 -2.07 -19.65 -14.69
CA GLU A 285 -1.24 -20.83 -14.99
C GLU A 285 -1.17 -21.08 -16.50
N SER A 286 -2.31 -21.02 -17.21
CA SER A 286 -2.37 -21.13 -18.66
C SER A 286 -1.80 -19.91 -19.40
N ALA A 287 -1.81 -18.72 -18.78
CA ALA A 287 -1.35 -17.47 -19.40
C ALA A 287 0.17 -17.25 -19.32
N PHE A 288 0.90 -18.05 -18.54
CA PHE A 288 2.35 -17.94 -18.42
C PHE A 288 3.12 -18.49 -19.63
N THR A 289 2.48 -19.28 -20.51
CA THR A 289 3.06 -19.67 -21.80
C THR A 289 2.94 -18.55 -22.84
N GLU A 290 3.85 -18.47 -23.82
CA GLU A 290 3.79 -17.41 -24.84
C GLU A 290 2.49 -17.46 -25.66
N GLU A 291 2.09 -18.65 -26.10
CA GLU A 291 0.83 -18.88 -26.82
C GLU A 291 -0.39 -18.61 -25.92
N GLY A 292 -0.32 -19.05 -24.66
CA GLY A 292 -1.37 -18.88 -23.67
C GLY A 292 -1.61 -17.44 -23.28
N ARG A 293 -0.57 -16.59 -23.28
CA ARG A 293 -0.69 -15.16 -22.93
C ARG A 293 -1.70 -14.43 -23.80
N ASN A 294 -1.64 -14.64 -25.12
CA ASN A 294 -2.55 -14.02 -26.06
C ASN A 294 -3.93 -14.67 -26.02
N ALA A 295 -3.98 -16.01 -25.98
CA ALA A 295 -5.24 -16.77 -25.96
C ALA A 295 -6.07 -16.50 -24.70
N MET A 296 -5.40 -16.40 -23.54
CA MET A 296 -6.03 -16.20 -22.23
C MET A 296 -6.14 -14.72 -21.84
N ARG A 297 -5.75 -13.78 -22.70
CA ARG A 297 -5.72 -12.34 -22.40
C ARG A 297 -7.07 -11.81 -21.88
N LEU A 298 -8.17 -12.14 -22.57
CA LEU A 298 -9.51 -11.72 -22.14
C LEU A 298 -9.91 -12.40 -20.83
N ALA A 299 -9.65 -13.71 -20.69
CA ALA A 299 -9.96 -14.45 -19.47
C ALA A 299 -9.17 -13.90 -18.26
N THR A 300 -7.92 -13.52 -18.47
CA THR A 300 -7.03 -12.93 -17.46
C THR A 300 -7.54 -11.56 -17.03
N ALA A 301 -7.88 -10.69 -18.00
CA ALA A 301 -8.45 -9.38 -17.73
C ALA A 301 -9.81 -9.48 -17.02
N ALA A 302 -10.67 -10.41 -17.43
CA ALA A 302 -12.00 -10.64 -16.86
C ALA A 302 -11.92 -11.16 -15.42
N SER A 303 -11.20 -12.26 -15.19
CA SER A 303 -11.06 -12.87 -13.86
C SER A 303 -10.29 -11.95 -12.90
N GLY A 304 -9.19 -11.33 -13.35
CA GLY A 304 -8.42 -10.38 -12.55
C GLY A 304 -9.23 -9.13 -12.15
N SER A 305 -9.99 -8.55 -13.09
CA SER A 305 -10.89 -7.43 -12.80
C SER A 305 -12.01 -7.82 -11.83
N ALA A 306 -12.58 -9.02 -11.99
CA ALA A 306 -13.61 -9.53 -11.09
C ALA A 306 -13.08 -9.71 -9.66
N VAL A 307 -11.91 -10.34 -9.48
CA VAL A 307 -11.25 -10.46 -8.17
C VAL A 307 -11.00 -9.07 -7.58
N ALA A 308 -10.39 -8.16 -8.34
CA ALA A 308 -10.07 -6.81 -7.88
C ALA A 308 -11.30 -6.05 -7.34
N TRP A 309 -12.41 -6.08 -8.07
CA TRP A 309 -13.63 -5.39 -7.67
C TRP A 309 -14.41 -6.08 -6.56
N LEU A 310 -14.49 -7.42 -6.57
CA LEU A 310 -15.11 -8.17 -5.48
C LEU A 310 -14.36 -7.92 -4.17
N CYS A 311 -13.04 -7.95 -4.18
CA CYS A 311 -12.21 -7.59 -3.04
C CYS A 311 -12.37 -6.11 -2.66
N THR A 312 -12.44 -5.19 -3.62
CA THR A 312 -12.64 -3.75 -3.33
C THR A 312 -13.96 -3.51 -2.62
N PHE A 313 -15.08 -4.03 -3.13
CA PHE A 313 -16.39 -3.93 -2.47
C PHE A 313 -16.40 -4.67 -1.14
N GLY A 314 -15.86 -5.89 -1.12
CA GLY A 314 -15.84 -6.77 0.04
C GLY A 314 -15.06 -6.20 1.22
N PHE A 315 -13.82 -5.74 1.00
CA PHE A 315 -12.97 -5.19 2.06
C PHE A 315 -13.42 -3.80 2.52
N ILE A 316 -13.92 -2.94 1.62
CA ILE A 316 -14.55 -1.67 2.03
C ILE A 316 -15.78 -1.97 2.90
N GLY A 317 -16.68 -2.83 2.43
CA GLY A 317 -17.89 -3.21 3.16
C GLY A 317 -17.60 -3.89 4.50
N LEU A 318 -16.60 -4.77 4.55
CA LEU A 318 -16.16 -5.43 5.77
C LEU A 318 -15.59 -4.41 6.77
N SER A 319 -14.77 -3.48 6.29
CA SER A 319 -14.18 -2.45 7.14
C SER A 319 -15.22 -1.51 7.73
N LEU A 320 -16.26 -1.17 6.95
CA LEU A 320 -17.40 -0.38 7.42
C LEU A 320 -18.17 -1.10 8.53
N ARG A 321 -18.28 -2.44 8.49
CA ARG A 321 -18.93 -3.23 9.53
C ARG A 321 -18.09 -3.40 10.79
N LEU A 322 -16.81 -3.73 10.63
CA LEU A 322 -15.96 -4.14 11.75
C LEU A 322 -15.29 -2.96 12.46
N PHE A 323 -15.04 -1.86 11.74
CA PHE A 323 -14.20 -0.75 12.23
C PHE A 323 -14.93 0.59 12.25
N GLY A 324 -16.23 0.58 12.56
CA GLY A 324 -17.03 1.80 12.75
C GLY A 324 -16.64 2.61 14.01
N ARG A 325 -15.91 2.00 14.95
CA ARG A 325 -15.47 2.63 16.21
C ARG A 325 -13.98 3.00 16.19
N PRO A 326 -13.56 4.05 16.90
CA PRO A 326 -12.16 4.40 17.04
C PRO A 326 -11.37 3.27 17.72
N SER A 327 -10.27 2.83 17.10
CA SER A 327 -9.33 1.86 17.68
C SER A 327 -7.93 2.48 17.73
N PRO A 328 -7.30 2.59 18.92
CA PRO A 328 -5.94 3.10 19.05
C PRO A 328 -4.91 2.25 18.29
N ALA A 329 -5.09 0.93 18.27
CA ALA A 329 -4.21 0.02 17.56
C ALA A 329 -4.30 0.23 16.04
N MET A 330 -5.51 0.27 15.47
CA MET A 330 -5.65 0.53 14.03
C MET A 330 -5.22 1.94 13.65
N ARG A 331 -5.42 2.91 14.55
CA ARG A 331 -4.87 4.25 14.36
C ARG A 331 -3.35 4.22 14.28
N TYR A 332 -2.68 3.51 15.18
CA TYR A 332 -1.23 3.39 15.17
C TYR A 332 -0.72 2.75 13.86
N VAL A 333 -1.29 1.62 13.45
CA VAL A 333 -0.88 0.93 12.22
C VAL A 333 -1.20 1.76 10.97
N SER A 334 -2.32 2.48 10.94
CA SER A 334 -2.67 3.37 9.83
C SER A 334 -1.73 4.58 9.76
N ASP A 335 -1.38 5.16 10.90
CA ASP A 335 -0.44 6.28 10.99
C ASP A 335 1.01 5.85 10.67
N SER A 336 1.36 4.56 10.84
CA SER A 336 2.65 3.99 10.43
C SER A 336 2.70 3.54 8.97
N ALA A 337 1.54 3.35 8.33
CA ALA A 337 1.44 2.72 7.02
C ALA A 337 2.29 3.40 5.94
N TYR A 338 2.43 4.73 6.01
CA TYR A 338 3.22 5.45 5.02
C TYR A 338 4.73 5.23 5.18
N TRP A 339 5.22 5.13 6.41
CA TRP A 339 6.62 4.77 6.67
C TRP A 339 6.90 3.33 6.26
N VAL A 340 6.02 2.40 6.66
CA VAL A 340 6.12 0.99 6.29
C VAL A 340 6.20 0.86 4.77
N TYR A 341 5.32 1.53 4.03
CA TYR A 341 5.31 1.56 2.56
C TYR A 341 6.63 2.05 1.93
N LEU A 342 7.26 3.06 2.52
CA LEU A 342 8.51 3.59 1.98
C LEU A 342 9.65 2.60 2.24
N ALA A 343 9.80 2.15 3.48
CA ALA A 343 11.01 1.45 3.94
C ALA A 343 10.94 -0.08 3.85
N HIS A 344 9.78 -0.70 3.57
CA HIS A 344 9.66 -2.17 3.65
C HIS A 344 10.53 -2.89 2.61
N LEU A 345 10.52 -2.44 1.35
CA LEU A 345 11.15 -3.20 0.28
C LEU A 345 12.67 -3.37 0.43
N PRO A 346 13.47 -2.32 0.68
CA PRO A 346 14.92 -2.49 0.88
C PRO A 346 15.22 -3.42 2.05
N LEU A 347 14.48 -3.30 3.15
CA LEU A 347 14.67 -4.18 4.31
C LEU A 347 14.36 -5.64 3.97
N ILE A 348 13.23 -5.90 3.32
CA ILE A 348 12.81 -7.25 2.93
C ILE A 348 13.80 -7.88 1.96
N TYR A 349 14.22 -7.16 0.92
CA TYR A 349 15.16 -7.69 -0.07
C TYR A 349 16.53 -8.01 0.55
N TRP A 350 17.03 -7.17 1.45
CA TRP A 350 18.26 -7.47 2.19
C TRP A 350 18.11 -8.74 3.03
N MET A 351 17.01 -8.88 3.77
CA MET A 351 16.76 -10.07 4.57
C MET A 351 16.62 -11.33 3.70
N GLN A 352 16.00 -11.23 2.52
CA GLN A 352 15.86 -12.33 1.57
C GLN A 352 17.22 -12.84 1.09
N GLY A 353 18.09 -11.93 0.62
CA GLY A 353 19.43 -12.30 0.20
C GLY A 353 20.31 -12.82 1.34
N LEU A 354 20.24 -12.21 2.53
CA LEU A 354 21.02 -12.63 3.70
C LEU A 354 20.59 -14.01 4.24
N LEU A 355 19.32 -14.37 4.08
CA LEU A 355 18.78 -15.67 4.49
C LEU A 355 18.84 -16.74 3.39
N PHE A 356 19.46 -16.44 2.24
CA PHE A 356 19.54 -17.36 1.11
C PHE A 356 20.17 -18.72 1.50
N ASP A 357 21.32 -18.69 2.16
CA ASP A 357 22.06 -19.92 2.54
C ASP A 357 21.48 -20.65 3.75
N LEU A 358 20.51 -20.07 4.44
CA LEU A 358 19.87 -20.72 5.58
C LEU A 358 19.18 -22.01 5.10
N PRO A 359 19.54 -23.21 5.59
CA PRO A 359 18.97 -24.47 5.13
C PRO A 359 17.54 -24.74 5.66
N ALA A 360 16.67 -23.73 5.67
CA ALA A 360 15.27 -23.82 6.08
C ALA A 360 14.31 -23.88 4.87
N PRO A 361 13.07 -24.39 5.04
CA PRO A 361 12.03 -24.31 4.01
C PRO A 361 11.63 -22.86 3.69
N ALA A 362 11.18 -22.59 2.45
CA ALA A 362 10.72 -21.28 2.00
C ALA A 362 9.76 -20.58 2.96
N LEU A 363 8.74 -21.29 3.46
CA LEU A 363 7.74 -20.72 4.36
C LEU A 363 8.32 -20.29 5.71
N VAL A 364 9.35 -20.99 6.20
CA VAL A 364 10.04 -20.62 7.44
C VAL A 364 10.84 -19.34 7.21
N LYS A 365 11.61 -19.26 6.12
CA LYS A 365 12.34 -18.04 5.75
C LYS A 365 11.39 -16.85 5.56
N ALA A 366 10.30 -17.04 4.82
CA ALA A 366 9.28 -16.01 4.61
C ALA A 366 8.63 -15.53 5.92
N ALA A 367 8.34 -16.45 6.86
CA ALA A 367 7.81 -16.10 8.17
C ALA A 367 8.81 -15.30 9.02
N ILE A 368 10.09 -15.70 9.03
CA ILE A 368 11.16 -14.93 9.70
C ILE A 368 11.22 -13.53 9.12
N ILE A 369 11.24 -13.40 7.79
CA ILE A 369 11.30 -12.10 7.10
C ILE A 369 10.10 -11.24 7.43
N LEU A 370 8.89 -11.80 7.37
CA LEU A 370 7.66 -11.08 7.69
C LEU A 370 7.68 -10.55 9.13
N LEU A 371 7.98 -11.41 10.11
CA LEU A 371 7.95 -11.05 11.52
C LEU A 371 9.03 -10.03 11.87
N ALA A 372 10.27 -10.26 11.43
CA ALA A 372 11.37 -9.37 11.73
C ALA A 372 11.25 -8.04 10.97
N SER A 373 10.90 -8.04 9.67
CA SER A 373 10.69 -6.78 8.93
C SER A 373 9.54 -5.95 9.51
N THR A 374 8.40 -6.57 9.81
CA THR A 374 7.26 -5.87 10.44
C THR A 374 7.67 -5.29 11.79
N SER A 375 8.36 -6.07 12.62
CA SER A 375 8.81 -5.60 13.94
C SER A 375 9.79 -4.44 13.83
N LEU A 376 10.80 -4.55 12.96
CA LEU A 376 11.79 -3.51 12.74
C LEU A 376 11.17 -2.22 12.18
N LEU A 377 10.25 -2.33 11.21
CA LEU A 377 9.58 -1.17 10.62
C LEU A 377 8.66 -0.47 11.63
N LEU A 378 7.94 -1.21 12.46
CA LEU A 378 7.09 -0.64 13.50
C LEU A 378 7.92 -0.04 14.65
N LEU A 379 9.06 -0.64 14.99
CA LEU A 379 9.98 -0.12 16.00
C LEU A 379 10.68 1.15 15.51
N SER A 380 11.21 1.15 14.29
CA SER A 380 11.83 2.33 13.69
C SER A 380 10.81 3.44 13.50
N TYR A 381 9.56 3.10 13.20
CA TYR A 381 8.47 4.07 13.19
C TYR A 381 8.26 4.70 14.57
N ASP A 382 8.09 3.92 15.63
CA ASP A 382 7.79 4.48 16.96
C ASP A 382 8.93 5.31 17.53
N LEU A 383 10.18 4.85 17.35
CA LEU A 383 11.35 5.46 17.98
C LEU A 383 11.93 6.62 17.19
N VAL A 384 11.97 6.52 15.86
CA VAL A 384 12.66 7.50 14.99
C VAL A 384 11.67 8.38 14.26
N VAL A 385 10.70 7.78 13.57
CA VAL A 385 9.84 8.52 12.64
C VAL A 385 8.81 9.33 13.41
N ARG A 386 8.08 8.69 14.30
CA ARG A 386 6.92 9.25 15.00
C ARG A 386 7.26 10.50 15.82
N PRO A 387 8.33 10.51 16.65
CA PRO A 387 8.76 11.72 17.35
C PRO A 387 9.64 12.65 16.51
N GLY A 388 10.28 12.14 15.45
CA GLY A 388 11.34 12.85 14.72
C GLY A 388 10.89 13.72 13.55
N PHE A 389 11.89 14.31 12.88
CA PHE A 389 11.70 15.13 11.68
C PHE A 389 11.01 14.36 10.55
N VAL A 390 11.32 13.07 10.38
CA VAL A 390 10.71 12.23 9.34
C VAL A 390 9.19 12.16 9.51
N GLY A 391 8.68 12.00 10.74
CA GLY A 391 7.24 12.02 11.00
C GLY A 391 6.62 13.39 10.72
N ARG A 392 7.31 14.49 11.05
CA ARG A 392 6.85 15.84 10.69
C ARG A 392 6.78 16.03 9.18
N PHE A 393 7.79 15.57 8.47
CA PHE A 393 7.87 15.63 7.01
C PHE A 393 6.76 14.82 6.36
N LEU A 394 6.59 13.55 6.76
CA LEU A 394 5.61 12.64 6.17
C LEU A 394 4.17 12.97 6.62
N ASN A 395 3.92 13.07 7.93
CA ASN A 395 2.59 13.19 8.52
C ASN A 395 2.15 14.64 8.80
N GLY A 396 3.09 15.58 8.82
CA GLY A 396 2.82 17.00 9.06
C GLY A 396 2.86 17.43 10.50
N ARG A 397 3.02 16.46 11.40
CA ARG A 397 3.06 16.63 12.83
C ARG A 397 3.88 15.48 13.42
N THR A 398 4.48 15.76 14.57
CA THR A 398 5.14 14.75 15.39
C THR A 398 4.15 14.20 16.41
N TYR A 399 4.37 12.95 16.82
CA TYR A 399 3.67 12.35 17.95
C TYR A 399 4.71 11.74 18.90
N PRO A 400 4.46 11.74 20.22
CA PRO A 400 5.39 11.15 21.18
C PRO A 400 5.41 9.63 21.02
N SER A 401 6.59 8.99 21.10
CA SER A 401 6.74 7.51 21.06
C SER A 401 5.82 6.82 22.08
N VAL A 402 5.18 5.71 21.67
CA VAL A 402 4.36 4.90 22.58
C VAL A 402 5.27 4.16 23.58
N LEU A 403 6.39 3.64 23.09
CA LEU A 403 7.32 2.84 23.89
C LEU A 403 8.03 3.67 24.96
N LEU A 404 8.55 4.84 24.59
CA LEU A 404 9.24 5.74 25.53
C LEU A 404 8.23 6.44 26.46
N GLY A 405 7.08 6.90 25.94
CA GLY A 405 6.05 7.53 26.79
C GLY A 405 5.41 6.59 27.83
N ARG A 406 5.43 5.27 27.59
CA ARG A 406 5.04 4.26 28.60
C ARG A 406 6.09 4.08 29.69
N ARG A 407 7.38 4.24 29.36
CA ARG A 407 8.47 4.18 30.35
C ARG A 407 8.43 5.37 31.29
N ASP A 408 8.20 6.58 30.77
CA ASP A 408 8.10 7.79 31.61
C ASP A 408 6.91 7.72 32.57
N ARG A 409 5.74 7.24 32.12
CA ARG A 409 4.58 7.04 33.02
C ARG A 409 4.85 5.98 34.09
N ARG A 410 5.46 4.84 33.74
CA ARG A 410 5.82 3.82 34.73
C ARG A 410 6.89 4.31 35.72
N ALA A 411 7.82 5.16 35.29
CA ALA A 411 8.81 5.78 36.18
C ALA A 411 8.17 6.79 37.14
N LEU A 412 7.19 7.56 36.68
CA LEU A 412 6.40 8.47 37.53
C LEU A 412 5.51 7.71 38.51
N ASP A 413 4.83 6.65 38.07
CA ASP A 413 3.97 5.82 38.93
C ASP A 413 4.80 4.98 39.93
N GLY A 414 6.00 4.52 39.53
CA GLY A 414 6.94 3.81 40.41
C GLY A 414 7.64 4.71 41.43
N GLY A 415 7.91 5.98 41.08
CA GLY A 415 8.42 6.99 42.00
C GLY A 415 7.39 7.44 43.04
N ALA A 416 6.10 7.47 42.67
CA ALA A 416 5.02 7.78 43.60
C ALA A 416 4.79 6.68 44.65
N LEU A 417 5.02 5.41 44.31
CA LEU A 417 4.91 4.28 45.25
C LEU A 417 6.11 4.15 46.20
N ALA A 418 7.27 4.72 45.85
CA ALA A 418 8.45 4.73 46.72
C ALA A 418 8.46 5.92 47.72
N GLY A 419 7.59 6.92 47.55
CA GLY A 419 7.51 8.11 48.39
C GLY A 419 6.49 8.06 49.54
N ALA A 420 5.72 6.98 49.69
CA ALA A 420 4.65 6.85 50.68
C ALA A 420 5.06 6.06 51.95
N GLY A 421 6.35 6.09 52.31
CA GLY A 421 6.88 5.44 53.51
C GLY A 421 7.50 6.46 54.48
N GLY A 422 6.70 6.97 55.41
CA GLY A 422 7.21 7.58 56.64
C GLY A 422 6.81 9.04 56.87
N VAL A 423 5.70 9.26 57.57
CA VAL A 423 5.54 10.41 58.46
C VAL A 423 5.02 9.85 59.81
N PRO A 424 5.71 10.05 60.93
CA PRO A 424 5.26 9.57 62.23
C PRO A 424 4.14 10.46 62.79
N VAL A 425 3.17 9.82 63.43
CA VAL A 425 2.05 10.43 64.16
C VAL A 425 2.57 11.07 65.45
N PRO A 426 2.26 12.35 65.75
CA PRO A 426 2.37 12.87 67.10
C PRO A 426 1.06 12.61 67.86
N SER A 427 1.19 11.96 69.01
CA SER A 427 0.16 11.83 70.03
C SER A 427 0.03 13.13 70.83
N GLU A 428 -1.15 13.71 70.93
CA GLU A 428 -1.51 14.52 72.09
C GLU A 428 -2.96 14.29 72.49
N ALA A 429 -3.10 13.95 73.78
CA ALA A 429 -4.33 13.75 74.50
C ALA A 429 -4.61 14.99 75.37
N GLY A 430 -5.88 15.38 75.45
CA GLY A 430 -6.51 16.01 76.62
C GLY A 430 -6.06 17.41 77.07
N GLY A 431 -6.94 18.40 76.91
CA GLY A 431 -6.95 19.59 77.79
C GLY A 431 -7.58 19.28 79.15
N PRO A 432 -8.05 20.27 79.95
CA PRO A 432 -7.89 21.73 79.89
C PRO A 432 -7.31 22.33 81.18
N GLY A 433 -6.99 23.63 81.17
CA GLY A 433 -6.59 24.43 82.33
C GLY A 433 -6.27 25.87 81.95
#